data_AF-A0A453K8M4-F1
#
_entry.id   AF-A0A453K8M4-F1
#
_cell.length_a   1.000
_cell.length_b   1.000
_cell.length_c   1.000
_cell.angle_alpha   90.00
_cell.angle_beta   90.00
_cell.angle_gamma   90.00
#
_symmetry.space_group_name_H-M   'P 1'
#
loop_
_entity.id
_entity.type
_entity.pdbx_description
1 polymer ?
#
loop_
_entity_poly.entity_id
_entity_poly.type
_entity_poly.pdbx_seq_one_letter_code
_entity_poly.pdbx_strand_id
1 'polypeptide(L)'
;MNPYFVGLLVPIAVSLLLQKRRKVEKKRGVPVDVGGEPGYAIRNHRFERPVETHWEGVNTLAELFEHACKEYLYMPLLGTRKLISREIESSPDGRSFEKLHLGEYEWKCYAEAFKSVCNFSSGLVNLGRQDNESVAIFAETQAEWQIALQ
;
A
#
# COMPACT_ATOMS: atom_id res chain seq x y z
N MET A 1 -30.08 53.89 10.33
CA MET A 1 -29.90 52.41 10.33
C MET A 1 -29.84 51.94 11.77
N ASN A 2 -30.70 51.00 12.17
CA ASN A 2 -30.79 50.54 13.56
C ASN A 2 -29.49 49.78 13.94
N PRO A 3 -28.74 50.20 14.98
CA PRO A 3 -27.45 49.59 15.35
C PRO A 3 -27.54 48.08 15.63
N TYR A 4 -28.71 47.59 16.04
CA TYR A 4 -28.97 46.17 16.25
C TYR A 4 -28.93 45.33 14.95
N PHE A 5 -29.30 45.89 13.79
CA PHE A 5 -29.18 45.18 12.52
C PHE A 5 -27.73 44.98 12.11
N VAL A 6 -26.87 45.96 12.38
CA VAL A 6 -25.43 45.86 12.09
C VAL A 6 -24.78 44.79 12.99
N GLY A 7 -25.17 44.75 14.28
CA GLY A 7 -24.69 43.75 15.23
C GLY A 7 -25.07 42.30 14.90
N LEU A 8 -26.17 42.07 14.16
CA LEU A 8 -26.60 40.73 13.74
C LEU A 8 -26.05 40.36 12.35
N LEU A 9 -26.11 41.28 11.39
CA LEU A 9 -25.77 40.99 9.99
C LEU A 9 -24.26 40.84 9.77
N VAL A 10 -23.43 41.60 10.49
CA VAL A 10 -21.97 41.54 10.31
C VAL A 10 -21.40 40.19 10.76
N PRO A 11 -21.72 39.63 11.95
CA PRO A 11 -21.25 38.30 12.34
C PRO A 11 -21.74 37.19 11.41
N ILE A 12 -22.98 37.28 10.91
CA ILE A 12 -23.53 36.30 9.96
C ILE A 12 -22.77 36.37 8.64
N ALA A 13 -22.56 37.57 8.09
CA ALA A 13 -21.79 37.75 6.87
C ALA A 13 -20.34 37.26 7.02
N VAL A 14 -19.68 37.58 8.14
CA VAL A 14 -18.32 37.11 8.45
C VAL A 14 -18.29 35.58 8.61
N SER A 15 -19.27 34.99 9.28
CA SER A 15 -19.37 33.53 9.46
C SER A 15 -19.57 32.81 8.13
N LEU A 16 -20.42 33.34 7.24
CA LEU A 16 -20.64 32.80 5.89
C LEU A 16 -19.37 32.91 5.01
N LEU A 17 -18.63 34.02 5.12
CA LEU A 17 -17.35 34.19 4.43
C LEU A 17 -16.29 33.20 4.93
N LEU A 18 -16.23 32.95 6.25
CA LEU A 18 -15.32 31.99 6.86
C LEU A 18 -15.70 30.53 6.53
N GLN A 19 -16.99 30.20 6.46
CA GLN A 19 -17.48 28.89 6.01
C GLN A 19 -17.11 28.63 4.55
N LYS A 20 -17.24 29.62 3.64
CA LYS A 20 -16.80 29.48 2.25
C LYS A 20 -15.29 29.22 2.14
N ARG A 21 -14.47 29.86 2.98
CA ARG A 21 -13.02 29.58 3.06
C ARG A 21 -12.69 28.19 3.61
N ARG A 22 -13.46 27.66 4.55
CA ARG A 22 -13.26 26.29 5.09
C ARG A 22 -13.70 25.19 4.13
N LYS A 23 -14.58 25.49 3.17
CA LYS A 23 -15.07 24.56 2.14
C LYS A 23 -14.16 24.45 0.90
N VAL A 24 -12.88 24.79 1.01
CA VAL A 24 -11.90 24.38 0.00
C VAL A 24 -11.78 22.86 0.12
N GLU A 25 -12.45 22.14 -0.78
CA GLU A 25 -12.29 20.70 -0.92
C GLU A 25 -10.79 20.38 -0.95
N LYS A 26 -10.38 19.43 -0.11
CA LYS A 26 -9.05 18.82 -0.23
C LYS A 26 -9.01 18.09 -1.57
N LYS A 27 -8.64 18.81 -2.63
CA LYS A 27 -8.42 18.25 -3.95
C LYS A 27 -7.27 17.26 -3.84
N ARG A 28 -7.60 15.96 -3.85
CA ARG A 28 -6.59 14.88 -3.77
C ARG A 28 -5.67 14.90 -4.99
N GLY A 29 -6.19 15.36 -6.13
CA GLY A 29 -5.48 15.53 -7.39
C GLY A 29 -5.57 16.94 -7.96
N VAL A 30 -4.50 17.35 -8.63
CA VAL A 30 -4.38 18.63 -9.34
C VAL A 30 -4.45 18.34 -10.83
N PRO A 31 -5.39 18.93 -11.59
CA PRO A 31 -5.43 18.77 -13.04
C PRO A 31 -4.16 19.36 -13.66
N VAL A 32 -3.62 18.66 -14.65
CA VAL A 32 -2.44 19.06 -15.41
C VAL A 32 -2.85 19.29 -16.85
N ASP A 33 -2.45 20.43 -17.41
CA ASP A 33 -2.61 20.69 -18.84
C ASP A 33 -1.52 19.95 -19.61
N VAL A 34 -1.94 18.94 -20.37
CA VAL A 34 -1.05 18.10 -21.20
C VAL A 34 -1.40 18.20 -22.69
N GLY A 35 -2.16 19.23 -23.10
CA GLY A 35 -2.53 19.45 -24.51
C GLY A 35 -3.56 18.47 -25.09
N GLY A 36 -4.19 17.65 -24.24
CA GLY A 36 -5.31 16.76 -24.58
C GLY A 36 -6.66 17.27 -24.04
N GLU A 37 -7.62 16.38 -23.84
CA GLU A 37 -8.91 16.75 -23.24
C GLU A 37 -8.72 17.23 -21.78
N PRO A 38 -9.25 18.42 -21.42
CA PRO A 38 -9.05 18.99 -20.09
C PRO A 38 -9.72 18.13 -19.01
N GLY A 39 -8.96 17.78 -17.96
CA GLY A 39 -9.48 17.12 -16.75
C GLY A 39 -9.11 15.64 -16.59
N TYR A 40 -8.55 14.98 -17.61
CA TYR A 40 -8.14 13.57 -17.52
C TYR A 40 -6.76 13.38 -16.88
N ALA A 41 -5.81 14.26 -17.19
CA ALA A 41 -4.48 14.23 -16.59
C ALA A 41 -4.55 14.86 -15.20
N ILE A 42 -4.46 14.04 -14.15
CA ILE A 42 -4.51 14.47 -12.76
C ILE A 42 -3.23 14.00 -12.07
N ARG A 43 -2.48 14.93 -11.45
CA ARG A 43 -1.31 14.61 -10.61
C ARG A 43 -1.66 14.60 -9.14
N ASN A 44 -0.90 13.86 -8.34
CA ASN A 44 -0.97 13.97 -6.88
C ASN A 44 -0.59 15.41 -6.46
N HIS A 45 -1.41 16.04 -5.61
CA HIS A 45 -1.13 17.40 -5.13
C HIS A 45 0.22 17.55 -4.39
N ARG A 46 0.76 16.47 -3.83
CA ARG A 46 2.03 16.46 -3.08
C ARG A 46 3.28 16.55 -3.94
N PHE A 47 3.18 16.18 -5.21
CA PHE A 47 4.33 16.07 -6.11
C PHE A 47 4.06 16.87 -7.37
N GLU A 48 4.96 17.80 -7.71
CA GLU A 48 4.86 18.61 -8.94
C GLU A 48 5.30 17.84 -10.19
N ARG A 49 6.05 16.75 -9.99
CA ARG A 49 6.58 15.86 -11.03
C ARG A 49 6.32 14.40 -10.64
N PRO A 50 6.31 13.46 -11.60
CA PRO A 50 6.30 12.03 -11.29
C PRO A 50 7.42 11.70 -10.29
N VAL A 51 7.16 10.73 -9.40
CA VAL A 51 8.21 10.24 -8.50
C VAL A 51 9.16 9.40 -9.35
N GLU A 52 10.36 9.90 -9.55
CA GLU A 52 11.42 9.18 -10.25
C GLU A 52 12.10 8.23 -9.27
N THR A 53 12.45 7.04 -9.74
CA THR A 53 13.33 6.15 -8.98
C THR A 53 14.79 6.57 -9.20
N HIS A 54 15.69 6.17 -8.31
CA HIS A 54 17.12 6.48 -8.46
C HIS A 54 17.80 5.62 -9.54
N TRP A 55 17.09 4.63 -10.10
CA TRP A 55 17.63 3.65 -11.04
C TRP A 55 17.16 3.95 -12.46
N GLU A 56 18.12 4.05 -13.37
CA GLU A 56 17.84 4.30 -14.78
C GLU A 56 17.01 3.16 -15.38
N GLY A 57 15.93 3.50 -16.09
CA GLY A 57 15.03 2.52 -16.70
C GLY A 57 14.01 1.89 -15.75
N VAL A 58 13.95 2.30 -14.47
CA VAL A 58 12.98 1.80 -13.49
C VAL A 58 11.89 2.85 -13.24
N ASN A 59 10.68 2.54 -13.70
CA ASN A 59 9.51 3.44 -13.71
C ASN A 59 8.35 2.93 -12.86
N THR A 60 8.31 1.64 -12.53
CA THR A 60 7.24 1.04 -11.71
C THR A 60 7.77 0.38 -10.44
N LEU A 61 6.90 0.17 -9.45
CA LEU A 61 7.26 -0.57 -8.23
C LEU A 61 7.64 -2.03 -8.54
N ALA A 62 6.99 -2.64 -9.54
CA ALA A 62 7.31 -3.99 -9.99
C ALA A 62 8.71 -4.05 -10.64
N GLU A 63 9.04 -3.08 -11.50
CA GLU A 63 10.38 -2.95 -12.08
C GLU A 63 11.44 -2.70 -11.01
N LEU A 64 11.12 -1.92 -9.97
CA LEU A 64 12.03 -1.68 -8.85
C LEU A 64 12.31 -2.98 -8.06
N PHE A 65 11.28 -3.77 -7.79
CA PHE A 65 11.45 -5.07 -7.14
C PHE A 65 12.25 -6.04 -8.02
N GLU A 66 11.94 -6.11 -9.32
CA GLU A 66 12.69 -6.93 -10.27
C GLU A 66 14.15 -6.51 -10.36
N HIS A 67 14.43 -5.20 -10.40
CA HIS A 67 15.79 -4.65 -10.39
C HIS A 67 16.55 -5.10 -9.13
N ALA A 68 15.94 -4.94 -7.94
CA ALA A 68 16.54 -5.40 -6.69
C ALA A 68 16.80 -6.92 -6.70
N CYS A 69 15.87 -7.71 -7.25
CA CYS A 69 16.02 -9.16 -7.33
C CYS A 69 17.17 -9.59 -8.25
N LYS A 70 17.39 -8.87 -9.35
CA LYS A 70 18.50 -9.10 -10.29
C LYS A 70 19.85 -8.76 -9.65
N GLU A 71 19.92 -7.63 -8.94
CA GLU A 71 21.17 -7.15 -8.34
C GLU A 71 21.64 -8.04 -7.18
N TYR A 72 20.71 -8.47 -6.32
CA TYR A 72 21.02 -9.18 -5.08
C TYR A 72 20.69 -10.68 -5.12
N LEU A 73 20.78 -11.29 -6.30
CA LEU A 73 20.27 -12.64 -6.64
C LEU A 73 20.39 -13.69 -5.50
N TYR A 74 21.59 -13.82 -4.91
CA TYR A 74 21.91 -14.85 -3.92
C TYR A 74 21.87 -14.36 -2.46
N MET A 75 21.58 -13.08 -2.22
CA MET A 75 21.48 -12.53 -0.87
C MET A 75 20.20 -13.03 -0.19
N PRO A 76 20.22 -13.29 1.13
CA PRO A 76 19.02 -13.66 1.87
C PRO A 76 18.04 -12.49 1.92
N LEU A 77 16.75 -12.76 1.66
CA LEU A 77 15.67 -11.77 1.64
C LEU A 77 14.57 -12.07 2.67
N LEU A 78 14.01 -13.29 2.64
CA LEU A 78 12.88 -13.66 3.51
C LEU A 78 13.29 -14.79 4.45
N GLY A 79 13.37 -14.50 5.74
CA GLY A 79 13.68 -15.48 6.78
C GLY A 79 12.43 -15.96 7.51
N THR A 80 12.22 -17.28 7.54
CA THR A 80 11.10 -17.92 8.25
C THR A 80 11.63 -18.97 9.22
N ARG A 81 11.10 -19.01 10.45
CA ARG A 81 11.45 -20.08 11.39
C ARG A 81 10.74 -21.37 11.00
N LYS A 82 11.49 -22.47 10.92
CA LYS A 82 10.93 -23.79 10.64
C LYS A 82 9.96 -24.20 11.74
N LEU A 83 8.73 -24.59 11.40
CA LEU A 83 7.81 -25.20 12.37
C LEU A 83 8.26 -26.65 12.65
N ILE A 84 8.62 -26.95 13.90
CA ILE A 84 9.04 -28.29 14.33
C ILE A 84 7.83 -29.08 14.82
N SER A 85 7.06 -28.52 15.76
CA SER A 85 5.85 -29.15 16.28
C SER A 85 4.85 -28.11 16.80
N ARG A 86 3.61 -28.57 16.96
CA ARG A 86 2.49 -27.79 17.46
C ARG A 86 1.83 -28.59 18.58
N GLU A 87 1.70 -27.98 19.73
CA GLU A 87 1.09 -28.57 20.92
C GLU A 87 -0.08 -27.70 21.38
N ILE A 88 -1.11 -28.33 21.94
CA ILE A 88 -2.24 -27.62 22.54
C ILE A 88 -2.10 -27.77 24.05
N GLU A 89 -1.86 -26.65 24.73
CA GLU A 89 -1.79 -26.62 26.20
C GLU A 89 -3.14 -26.14 26.75
N SER A 90 -3.73 -26.95 27.63
CA SER A 90 -4.95 -26.59 28.34
C SER A 90 -4.58 -25.94 29.67
N SER A 91 -5.03 -24.70 29.85
CA SER A 91 -4.91 -23.97 31.11
C SER A 91 -5.92 -24.51 32.14
N PRO A 92 -5.64 -24.38 33.46
CA PRO A 92 -6.54 -24.87 34.52
C PRO A 92 -7.95 -24.25 34.50
N ASP A 93 -8.10 -23.09 33.85
CA ASP A 93 -9.37 -22.38 33.63
C ASP A 93 -10.17 -22.90 32.42
N GLY A 94 -9.70 -23.98 31.77
CA GLY A 94 -10.36 -24.63 30.63
C GLY A 94 -10.06 -23.98 29.28
N ARG A 95 -9.25 -22.92 29.22
CA ARG A 95 -8.82 -22.32 27.96
C ARG A 95 -7.67 -23.12 27.37
N SER A 96 -7.74 -23.45 26.08
CA SER A 96 -6.60 -24.02 25.35
C SER A 96 -5.90 -22.94 24.54
N PHE A 97 -4.58 -23.02 24.45
CA PHE A 97 -3.80 -22.23 23.51
C PHE A 97 -2.83 -23.12 22.74
N GLU A 98 -2.50 -22.66 21.54
CA GLU A 98 -1.55 -23.33 20.67
C GLU A 98 -0.13 -22.86 21.00
N LYS A 99 0.74 -23.82 21.27
CA LYS A 99 2.16 -23.62 21.48
C LYS A 99 2.94 -24.15 20.29
N LEU A 100 3.70 -23.27 19.65
CA LEU A 100 4.53 -23.60 18.52
C LEU A 100 5.97 -23.85 18.98
N HIS A 101 6.50 -25.00 18.60
CA HIS A 101 7.94 -25.28 18.69
C HIS A 101 8.56 -24.93 17.35
N LEU A 102 9.37 -23.87 17.36
CA LEU A 102 10.00 -23.32 16.17
C LEU A 102 11.50 -23.62 16.20
N GLY A 103 12.04 -24.01 15.05
CA GLY A 103 13.46 -24.25 14.84
C GLY A 103 14.21 -23.01 14.38
N GLU A 104 15.32 -23.28 13.69
CA GLU A 104 16.18 -22.28 13.08
C GLU A 104 15.49 -21.54 11.92
N TYR A 105 16.06 -20.39 11.56
CA TYR A 105 15.65 -19.63 10.39
C TYR A 105 16.10 -20.31 9.10
N GLU A 106 15.16 -20.51 8.20
CA GLU A 106 15.41 -20.84 6.80
C GLU A 106 15.19 -19.57 5.98
N TRP A 107 16.13 -19.27 5.08
CA TRP A 107 16.13 -18.05 4.29
C TRP A 107 15.87 -18.35 2.82
N LYS A 108 14.95 -17.59 2.21
CA LYS A 108 14.85 -17.49 0.76
C LYS A 108 15.72 -16.36 0.27
N CYS A 109 16.50 -16.61 -0.78
CA CYS A 109 17.23 -15.55 -1.46
C CYS A 109 16.33 -14.74 -2.40
N TYR A 110 16.83 -13.60 -2.89
CA TYR A 110 16.10 -12.75 -3.84
C TYR A 110 15.64 -13.52 -5.09
N ALA A 111 16.47 -14.42 -5.64
CA ALA A 111 16.11 -15.23 -6.80
C ALA A 111 14.91 -16.15 -6.52
N GLU A 112 14.89 -16.80 -5.36
CA GLU A 112 13.83 -17.71 -4.95
C GLU A 112 12.52 -16.97 -4.65
N ALA A 113 12.63 -15.80 -4.00
CA ALA A 113 11.50 -14.93 -3.74
C ALA A 113 10.90 -14.41 -5.05
N PHE A 114 11.72 -13.89 -5.97
CA PHE A 114 11.28 -13.41 -7.27
C PHE A 114 10.59 -14.52 -8.09
N LYS A 115 11.18 -15.71 -8.13
CA LYS A 115 10.54 -16.89 -8.75
C LYS A 115 9.19 -17.21 -8.12
N SER A 116 9.08 -17.11 -6.79
CA SER A 116 7.81 -17.35 -6.08
C SER A 116 6.76 -16.30 -6.44
N VAL A 117 7.14 -15.03 -6.54
CA VAL A 117 6.27 -13.92 -6.98
C VAL A 117 5.77 -14.16 -8.40
N CYS A 118 6.66 -14.45 -9.36
CA CYS A 118 6.27 -14.72 -10.74
C CYS A 118 5.31 -15.91 -10.87
N ASN A 119 5.56 -16.98 -10.11
CA ASN A 119 4.69 -18.16 -10.13
C ASN A 119 3.31 -17.84 -9.53
N PHE A 120 3.27 -17.10 -8.42
CA PHE A 120 2.04 -16.69 -7.76
C PHE A 120 1.20 -15.77 -8.66
N SER A 121 1.81 -14.74 -9.24
CA SER A 121 1.14 -13.80 -10.14
C SER A 121 0.64 -14.48 -11.42
N SER A 122 1.46 -15.36 -12.02
CA SER A 122 1.03 -16.18 -13.18
C SER A 122 -0.16 -17.08 -12.83
N GLY A 123 -0.19 -17.64 -11.63
CA GLY A 123 -1.34 -18.40 -11.13
C GLY A 123 -2.61 -17.57 -11.05
N LEU A 124 -2.54 -16.33 -10.54
CA LEU A 124 -3.69 -15.44 -10.47
C LEU A 124 -4.21 -15.05 -11.86
N VAL A 125 -3.31 -14.75 -12.80
CA VAL A 125 -3.67 -14.46 -14.20
C VAL A 125 -4.39 -15.66 -14.83
N ASN A 126 -3.87 -16.87 -14.62
CA ASN A 126 -4.48 -18.11 -15.11
C ASN A 126 -5.87 -18.38 -14.50
N LEU A 127 -6.14 -17.88 -13.29
CA LEU A 127 -7.47 -17.96 -12.65
C LEU A 127 -8.47 -16.91 -13.18
N GLY A 128 -8.05 -16.09 -14.15
CA GLY A 128 -8.91 -15.11 -14.83
C GLY A 128 -8.86 -13.70 -14.23
N ARG A 129 -7.92 -13.43 -13.30
CA ARG A 129 -7.72 -12.09 -12.75
C ARG A 129 -7.35 -11.11 -13.84
N GLN A 130 -8.00 -9.95 -13.85
CA GLN A 130 -7.76 -8.87 -14.81
C GLN A 130 -6.90 -7.75 -14.20
N ASP A 131 -6.34 -6.93 -15.09
CA ASP A 131 -5.61 -5.72 -14.71
C ASP A 131 -6.51 -4.78 -13.89
N ASN A 132 -5.91 -4.09 -12.90
CA ASN A 132 -6.59 -3.15 -12.00
C ASN A 132 -7.69 -3.75 -11.10
N GLU A 133 -7.82 -5.08 -11.00
CA GLU A 133 -8.69 -5.69 -10.01
C GLU A 133 -8.09 -5.63 -8.60
N SER A 134 -8.91 -5.38 -7.58
CA SER A 134 -8.45 -5.37 -6.19
C SER A 134 -8.33 -6.79 -5.63
N VAL A 135 -7.26 -7.08 -4.86
CA VAL A 135 -7.12 -8.32 -4.08
C VAL A 135 -7.17 -7.97 -2.60
N ALA A 136 -7.91 -8.76 -1.83
CA ALA A 136 -7.82 -8.76 -0.38
C ALA A 136 -6.85 -9.88 0.06
N ILE A 137 -5.80 -9.52 0.77
CA ILE A 137 -4.85 -10.47 1.35
C ILE A 137 -5.11 -10.52 2.86
N PHE A 138 -5.52 -11.68 3.36
CA PHE A 138 -5.69 -11.93 4.80
C PHE A 138 -4.65 -12.94 5.26
N ALA A 139 -3.57 -12.44 5.83
CA ALA A 139 -2.47 -13.25 6.33
C ALA A 139 -1.73 -12.49 7.44
N GLU A 140 -0.99 -13.24 8.25
CA GLU A 140 -0.01 -12.69 9.19
C GLU A 140 1.23 -12.17 8.43
N THR A 141 2.10 -11.42 9.11
CA THR A 141 3.37 -10.96 8.54
C THR A 141 4.34 -12.14 8.37
N GLN A 142 4.21 -12.85 7.25
CA GLN A 142 5.03 -14.00 6.86
C GLN A 142 5.63 -13.81 5.46
N ALA A 143 6.55 -14.70 5.05
CA ALA A 143 7.21 -14.63 3.75
C ALA A 143 6.20 -14.68 2.59
N GLU A 144 5.17 -15.52 2.72
CA GLU A 144 4.08 -15.69 1.77
C GLU A 144 3.27 -14.41 1.60
N TRP A 145 3.07 -13.66 2.67
CA TRP A 145 2.39 -12.36 2.61
C TRP A 145 3.21 -11.35 1.80
N GLN A 146 4.52 -11.28 2.02
CA GLN A 146 5.41 -10.41 1.25
C GLN A 146 5.46 -10.83 -0.23
N ILE A 147 5.47 -12.13 -0.52
CA ILE A 147 5.43 -12.65 -1.89
C ILE A 147 4.11 -12.29 -2.58
N ALA A 148 2.97 -12.46 -1.90
CA ALA A 148 1.66 -12.15 -2.48
C ALA A 148 1.41 -10.65 -2.68
N LEU A 149 2.16 -9.80 -1.97
CA LEU A 149 2.09 -8.35 -2.07
C LEU A 149 2.78 -7.79 -3.33
N GLN A 150 3.79 -8.49 -3.86
CA GLN A 150 4.53 -8.09 -5.06
C GLN A 150 3.76 -8.43 -6.33
#